data_AF-A0A3B8WAB4-F1
#
_entry.id   AF-A0A3B8WAB4-F1
#
_cell.length_a   1.000
_cell.length_b   1.000
_cell.length_c   1.000
_cell.angle_alpha   90.00
_cell.angle_beta   90.00
_cell.angle_gamma   90.00
#
_symmetry.space_group_name_H-M   'P 1'
#
loop_
_entity.id
_entity.type
_entity.pdbx_description
1 polymer ?
#
loop_
_entity_poly.entity_id
_entity_poly.type
_entity_poly.pdbx_seq_one_letter_code
_entity_poly.pdbx_strand_id
1 'polypeptide(L)'
;MTTQTDIQPQDAPLGRLPFTFAKRNGVILTRNEEGEPVILVRPGASHAALAEANRVSGGRAKFSTVEPDRFDQALNAAYQNDSAEAMQMVEGIGDDMDLASLADSVPETEDLLEQEDDAPIIRLINAILTEAVKTNASDVHIETYEKQLIVRFRIDGVLREVVQPKRALAPLLVSRIKVMAKLDIAEKRVPQDGRIALRVAGREVDIRVSTMPS
;
A
#
# COMPACT_ATOMS: atom_id res chain seq x y z
N MET A 1 28.48 -25.30 -26.80
CA MET A 1 28.80 -24.86 -25.43
C MET A 1 27.73 -23.88 -25.02
N THR A 2 26.72 -24.37 -24.30
CA THR A 2 25.61 -23.56 -23.80
C THR A 2 25.80 -23.49 -22.29
N THR A 3 26.22 -22.34 -21.79
CA THR A 3 26.48 -22.13 -20.36
C THR A 3 25.15 -22.05 -19.63
N GLN A 4 24.73 -23.17 -19.04
CA GLN A 4 23.61 -23.25 -18.12
C GLN A 4 24.05 -22.53 -16.84
N THR A 5 23.53 -21.32 -16.63
CA THR A 5 23.79 -20.55 -15.41
C THR A 5 22.99 -21.20 -14.30
N ASP A 6 23.69 -21.93 -13.44
CA ASP A 6 23.15 -22.57 -12.24
C ASP A 6 22.74 -21.46 -11.26
N ILE A 7 21.45 -21.17 -11.20
CA ILE A 7 20.89 -20.18 -10.27
C ILE A 7 20.89 -20.87 -8.91
N GLN A 8 21.85 -20.53 -8.05
CA GLN A 8 21.84 -21.03 -6.68
C GLN A 8 20.55 -20.57 -5.97
N PRO A 9 19.92 -21.39 -5.10
CA PRO A 9 18.65 -21.09 -4.42
C PRO A 9 18.68 -19.87 -3.48
N GLN A 10 19.78 -19.11 -3.48
CA GLN A 10 20.04 -17.92 -2.70
C GLN A 10 19.47 -16.65 -3.35
N ASP A 11 19.23 -16.67 -4.66
CA ASP A 11 18.85 -15.49 -5.46
C ASP A 11 17.35 -15.39 -5.81
N ALA A 12 16.52 -16.34 -5.37
CA ALA A 12 15.07 -16.22 -5.58
C ALA A 12 14.53 -15.06 -4.72
N PRO A 13 13.84 -14.07 -5.32
CA PRO A 13 13.28 -12.95 -4.56
C PRO A 13 12.41 -13.51 -3.43
N LEU A 14 12.66 -13.05 -2.21
CA LEU A 14 11.75 -13.36 -1.11
C LEU A 14 10.38 -12.81 -1.50
N GLY A 15 9.38 -13.68 -1.58
CA GLY A 15 8.00 -13.22 -1.66
C GLY A 15 7.72 -12.32 -0.47
N ARG A 16 6.77 -11.39 -0.62
CA ARG A 16 6.39 -10.47 0.45
C ARG A 16 4.94 -10.73 0.81
N LEU A 17 4.64 -10.68 2.10
CA LEU A 17 3.26 -10.78 2.56
C LEU A 17 2.52 -9.49 2.20
N PRO A 18 1.24 -9.53 1.82
CA PRO A 18 0.42 -8.33 1.69
C PRO A 18 0.37 -7.55 3.01
N PHE A 19 0.31 -6.20 2.95
CA PHE A 19 0.33 -5.37 4.17
C PHE A 19 -0.81 -5.72 5.12
N THR A 20 -2.01 -5.84 4.57
CA THR A 20 -3.21 -6.07 5.36
C THR A 20 -3.17 -7.45 6.01
N PHE A 21 -2.67 -8.46 5.28
CA PHE A 21 -2.40 -9.80 5.83
C PHE A 21 -1.43 -9.70 7.00
N ALA A 22 -0.30 -9.04 6.79
CA ALA A 22 0.74 -8.93 7.78
C ALA A 22 0.25 -8.23 9.06
N LYS A 23 -0.50 -7.14 8.89
CA LYS A 23 -1.12 -6.39 9.99
C LYS A 23 -2.19 -7.18 10.74
N ARG A 24 -3.13 -7.80 10.02
CA ARG A 24 -4.26 -8.54 10.61
C ARG A 24 -3.78 -9.77 11.37
N ASN A 25 -2.82 -10.48 10.78
CA ASN A 25 -2.37 -11.77 11.30
C ASN A 25 -1.12 -11.67 12.18
N GLY A 26 -0.51 -10.49 12.31
CA GLY A 26 0.64 -10.28 13.18
C GLY A 26 1.89 -11.01 12.70
N VAL A 27 2.09 -11.13 11.39
CA VAL A 27 3.27 -11.77 10.77
C VAL A 27 3.83 -10.91 9.66
N ILE A 28 5.14 -10.71 9.61
CA ILE A 28 5.80 -9.94 8.54
C ILE A 28 7.04 -10.69 8.09
N LEU A 29 7.19 -10.86 6.78
CA LEU A 29 8.41 -11.35 6.16
C LEU A 29 9.30 -10.17 5.76
N THR A 30 10.50 -10.12 6.32
CA THR A 30 11.50 -9.06 6.11
C THR A 30 12.92 -9.64 6.12
N ARG A 31 13.93 -8.79 6.08
CA ARG A 31 15.33 -9.15 6.27
C ARG A 31 15.85 -8.60 7.61
N ASN A 32 16.72 -9.35 8.28
CA ASN A 32 17.44 -8.87 9.46
C ASN A 32 18.59 -7.91 9.05
N GLU A 33 19.34 -7.40 10.03
CA GLU A 33 20.49 -6.51 9.79
C GLU A 33 21.61 -7.17 8.96
N GLU A 34 21.69 -8.50 8.98
CA GLU A 34 22.65 -9.31 8.21
C GLU A 34 22.15 -9.65 6.79
N GLY A 35 20.94 -9.21 6.43
CA GLY A 35 20.30 -9.48 5.15
C GLY A 35 19.61 -10.84 5.04
N GLU A 36 19.62 -11.66 6.09
CA GLU A 36 18.94 -12.97 6.13
C GLU A 36 17.41 -12.79 6.22
N PRO A 37 16.62 -13.66 5.55
CA PRO A 37 15.17 -13.64 5.66
C PRO A 37 14.70 -13.99 7.09
N VAL A 38 13.77 -13.19 7.61
CA VAL A 38 13.18 -13.39 8.93
C VAL A 38 11.68 -13.12 8.88
N ILE A 39 10.90 -13.97 9.57
CA ILE A 39 9.49 -13.76 9.82
C ILE A 39 9.35 -13.21 11.23
N LEU A 40 8.98 -11.93 11.36
CA LEU A 40 8.65 -11.35 12.65
C LEU A 40 7.22 -11.69 13.02
N VAL A 41 7.01 -12.07 14.27
CA VAL A 41 5.72 -12.58 14.76
C VAL A 41 5.30 -11.79 15.99
N ARG A 42 4.08 -11.25 15.97
CA ARG A 42 3.43 -10.67 17.15
C ARG A 42 2.87 -11.78 18.04
N PRO A 43 2.92 -11.65 19.39
CA PRO A 43 2.23 -12.58 20.28
C PRO A 43 0.75 -12.76 19.90
N GLY A 44 0.31 -14.02 19.79
CA GLY A 44 -1.07 -14.36 19.41
C GLY A 44 -1.32 -14.58 17.92
N ALA A 45 -0.30 -14.50 17.06
CA ALA A 45 -0.43 -14.88 15.65
C ALA A 45 -0.91 -16.34 15.48
N SER A 46 -1.80 -16.58 14.53
CA SER A 46 -2.39 -17.90 14.30
C SER A 46 -1.39 -18.86 13.62
N HIS A 47 -1.54 -20.16 13.86
CA HIS A 47 -0.73 -21.17 13.17
C HIS A 47 -0.88 -21.12 11.64
N ALA A 48 -2.07 -20.75 11.15
CA ALA A 48 -2.32 -20.56 9.71
C ALA A 48 -1.48 -19.40 9.14
N ALA A 49 -1.40 -18.28 9.86
CA ALA A 49 -0.60 -17.14 9.46
C ALA A 49 0.91 -17.45 9.40
N LEU A 50 1.41 -18.21 10.38
CA LEU A 50 2.80 -18.66 10.42
C LEU A 50 3.12 -19.60 9.25
N ALA A 51 2.22 -20.53 8.93
CA ALA A 51 2.38 -21.45 7.82
C ALA A 51 2.43 -20.69 6.48
N GLU A 52 1.57 -19.69 6.30
CA GLU A 52 1.54 -18.87 5.09
C GLU A 52 2.80 -18.01 4.95
N ALA A 53 3.23 -17.36 6.03
CA ALA A 53 4.51 -16.63 6.04
C ALA A 53 5.69 -17.54 5.68
N ASN A 54 5.71 -18.78 6.19
CA ASN A 54 6.73 -19.76 5.86
C ASN A 54 6.69 -20.15 4.37
N ARG A 55 5.50 -20.40 3.84
CA ARG A 55 5.26 -20.74 2.43
C ARG A 55 5.84 -19.66 1.52
N VAL A 56 5.50 -18.40 1.77
CA VAL A 56 5.95 -17.24 0.98
C VAL A 56 7.48 -17.06 1.06
N SER A 57 8.10 -17.36 2.21
CA SER A 57 9.57 -17.32 2.34
C SER A 57 10.30 -18.47 1.61
N GLY A 58 9.57 -19.49 1.15
CA GLY A 58 10.14 -20.74 0.64
C GLY A 58 10.76 -21.60 1.74
N GLY A 59 10.32 -21.45 3.00
CA GLY A 59 10.85 -22.19 4.15
C GLY A 59 12.25 -21.76 4.62
N ARG A 60 12.76 -20.63 4.11
CA ARG A 60 14.13 -20.16 4.38
C ARG A 60 14.23 -19.18 5.54
N ALA A 61 13.10 -18.62 5.98
CA ALA A 61 13.09 -17.59 7.01
C ALA A 61 13.02 -18.16 8.42
N LYS A 62 13.80 -17.58 9.34
CA LYS A 62 13.69 -17.88 10.78
C LYS A 62 12.52 -17.11 11.37
N PHE A 63 11.81 -17.70 12.32
CA PHE A 63 10.77 -17.00 13.08
C PHE A 63 11.39 -16.25 14.26
N SER A 64 10.99 -15.00 14.48
CA SER A 64 11.36 -14.21 15.64
C SER A 64 10.13 -13.53 16.22
N THR A 65 9.80 -13.84 17.47
CA THR A 65 8.75 -13.11 18.20
C THR A 65 9.25 -11.72 18.56
N VAL A 66 8.40 -10.71 18.38
CA VAL A 66 8.69 -9.31 18.70
C VAL A 66 7.52 -8.66 19.42
N GLU A 67 7.83 -7.65 20.25
CA GLU A 67 6.82 -6.85 20.92
C GLU A 67 5.92 -6.09 19.91
N PRO A 68 4.64 -5.80 20.25
CA PRO A 68 3.69 -5.15 19.35
C PRO A 68 4.22 -3.87 18.70
N ASP A 69 4.90 -3.02 19.47
CA ASP A 69 5.45 -1.74 18.99
C ASP A 69 6.58 -1.97 17.97
N ARG A 70 7.46 -2.93 18.24
CA ARG A 70 8.55 -3.29 17.32
C ARG A 70 8.00 -3.93 16.05
N PHE A 71 6.92 -4.70 16.15
CA PHE A 71 6.20 -5.23 15.00
C PHE A 71 5.65 -4.10 14.12
N ASP A 72 4.95 -3.13 14.71
CA ASP A 72 4.36 -2.02 13.96
C ASP A 72 5.44 -1.15 13.28
N GLN A 73 6.57 -0.92 13.95
CA GLN A 73 7.72 -0.25 13.36
C GLN A 73 8.31 -1.02 12.17
N ALA A 74 8.52 -2.33 12.32
CA ALA A 74 9.04 -3.17 11.24
C ALA A 74 8.06 -3.29 10.07
N LEU A 75 6.76 -3.38 10.36
CA LEU A 75 5.68 -3.36 9.38
C LEU A 75 5.66 -2.05 8.62
N ASN A 76 5.78 -0.91 9.30
CA ASN A 76 5.87 0.38 8.61
C ASN A 76 7.12 0.44 7.70
N ALA A 77 8.29 0.05 8.21
CA ALA A 77 9.54 0.11 7.47
C ALA A 77 9.57 -0.80 6.24
N ALA A 78 9.11 -2.05 6.37
CA ALA A 78 9.13 -3.02 5.29
C ALA A 78 8.17 -2.66 4.13
N TYR A 79 7.18 -1.80 4.39
CA TYR A 79 6.20 -1.40 3.38
C TYR A 79 6.37 0.01 2.83
N GLN A 80 7.22 0.84 3.43
CA GLN A 80 7.56 2.17 2.93
C GLN A 80 8.43 2.13 1.65
N ASN A 81 9.37 1.19 1.52
CA ASN A 81 10.34 1.17 0.42
C ASN A 81 9.73 0.89 -0.97
N ASP A 82 8.69 0.05 -1.02
CA ASP A 82 7.97 -0.31 -2.25
C ASP A 82 7.17 0.85 -2.85
N SER A 83 6.83 1.82 -2.01
CA SER A 83 6.13 3.02 -2.45
C SER A 83 7.05 3.95 -3.25
N ALA A 84 8.36 3.97 -2.98
CA ALA A 84 9.32 4.83 -3.67
C ALA A 84 9.58 4.38 -5.12
N GLU A 85 9.61 3.07 -5.39
CA GLU A 85 9.78 2.53 -6.76
C GLU A 85 8.47 2.59 -7.56
N ALA A 86 7.32 2.27 -6.95
CA ALA A 86 6.02 2.38 -7.61
C ALA A 86 5.57 3.82 -7.89
N MET A 87 6.09 4.81 -7.13
CA MET A 87 5.82 6.23 -7.36
C MET A 87 6.73 6.86 -8.44
N GLN A 88 7.81 6.20 -8.85
CA GLN A 88 8.75 6.75 -9.84
C GLN A 88 8.29 6.63 -11.29
N MET A 89 7.28 5.79 -11.59
CA MET A 89 6.73 5.65 -12.94
C MET A 89 5.20 5.50 -12.90
N VAL A 90 4.48 6.62 -13.05
CA VAL A 90 3.05 6.61 -13.47
C VAL A 90 2.94 6.75 -15.01
N GLU A 91 4.04 6.55 -15.72
CA GLU A 91 4.08 6.57 -17.18
C GLU A 91 3.44 5.30 -17.73
N GLY A 92 2.28 5.45 -18.39
CA GLY A 92 1.60 4.36 -19.09
C GLY A 92 0.11 4.21 -18.77
N ILE A 93 -0.44 4.95 -17.80
CA ILE A 93 -1.88 4.98 -17.61
C ILE A 93 -2.48 5.96 -18.63
N GLY A 94 -3.03 5.41 -19.73
CA GLY A 94 -3.45 6.13 -20.94
C GLY A 94 -4.54 7.18 -20.73
N ASP A 95 -4.88 7.90 -21.80
CA ASP A 95 -5.77 9.06 -21.76
C ASP A 95 -7.26 8.76 -21.48
N ASP A 96 -7.67 7.50 -21.41
CA ASP A 96 -9.03 7.07 -21.05
C ASP A 96 -9.06 6.29 -19.72
N MET A 97 -8.75 6.97 -18.63
CA MET A 97 -8.88 6.38 -17.29
C MET A 97 -10.30 6.54 -16.78
N ASP A 98 -11.10 5.48 -16.92
CA ASP A 98 -12.37 5.41 -16.20
C ASP A 98 -12.12 5.04 -14.72
N LEU A 99 -12.11 6.08 -13.88
CA LEU A 99 -11.90 5.96 -12.45
C LEU A 99 -12.99 5.13 -11.76
N ALA A 100 -14.23 5.16 -12.28
CA ALA A 100 -15.32 4.35 -11.76
C ALA A 100 -15.09 2.86 -12.06
N SER A 101 -14.73 2.52 -13.30
CA SER A 101 -14.36 1.15 -13.67
C SER A 101 -13.19 0.61 -12.84
N LEU A 102 -12.17 1.44 -12.58
CA LEU A 102 -11.05 1.05 -11.72
C LEU A 102 -11.51 0.78 -10.28
N ALA A 103 -12.33 1.67 -9.70
CA ALA A 103 -12.87 1.49 -8.37
C ALA A 103 -13.75 0.24 -8.23
N ASP A 104 -14.55 -0.09 -9.25
CA ASP A 104 -15.41 -1.27 -9.27
C ASP A 104 -14.63 -2.57 -9.50
N SER A 105 -13.52 -2.48 -10.22
CA SER A 105 -12.61 -3.61 -10.48
C SER A 105 -11.82 -4.05 -9.25
N VAL A 106 -11.77 -3.21 -8.20
CA VAL A 106 -11.16 -3.62 -6.93
C VAL A 106 -12.09 -4.65 -6.27
N PRO A 107 -11.64 -5.91 -6.10
CA PRO A 107 -12.48 -6.99 -5.57
C PRO A 107 -13.06 -6.61 -4.21
N GLU A 108 -14.29 -7.03 -3.90
CA GLU A 108 -14.98 -6.68 -2.65
C GLU A 108 -14.60 -7.55 -1.45
N THR A 109 -13.94 -8.67 -1.68
CA THR A 109 -13.95 -9.77 -0.73
C THR A 109 -13.42 -9.33 0.64
N GLU A 110 -14.02 -9.88 1.70
CA GLU A 110 -13.40 -9.90 3.04
C GLU A 110 -12.01 -10.58 3.02
N ASP A 111 -11.66 -11.21 1.88
CA ASP A 111 -10.37 -11.73 1.42
C ASP A 111 -9.55 -10.80 0.49
N LEU A 112 -9.80 -9.49 0.48
CA LEU A 112 -8.79 -8.48 0.09
C LEU A 112 -7.54 -8.54 0.98
N LEU A 113 -7.61 -9.34 2.05
CA LEU A 113 -6.54 -9.75 2.95
C LEU A 113 -5.72 -10.94 2.42
N GLU A 114 -6.21 -11.66 1.40
CA GLU A 114 -5.59 -12.86 0.83
C GLU A 114 -5.14 -12.67 -0.63
N GLN A 115 -5.53 -11.57 -1.29
CA GLN A 115 -5.06 -11.31 -2.65
C GLN A 115 -3.69 -10.67 -2.65
N GLU A 116 -2.78 -11.37 -3.33
CA GLU A 116 -1.34 -11.17 -3.47
C GLU A 116 -0.92 -9.85 -4.13
N ASP A 117 -1.85 -8.93 -4.41
CA ASP A 117 -1.61 -7.72 -5.18
C ASP A 117 -2.11 -6.45 -4.48
N ASP A 118 -1.18 -5.66 -3.91
CA ASP A 118 -1.43 -4.24 -3.62
C ASP A 118 -1.72 -3.45 -4.93
N ALA A 119 -1.50 -4.06 -6.10
CA ALA A 119 -1.59 -3.45 -7.42
C ALA A 119 -2.92 -2.74 -7.74
N PRO A 120 -4.13 -3.24 -7.42
CA PRO A 120 -5.38 -2.53 -7.68
C PRO A 120 -5.50 -1.23 -6.85
N ILE A 121 -5.13 -1.27 -5.58
CA ILE A 121 -5.18 -0.09 -4.69
C ILE A 121 -4.12 0.94 -5.11
N ILE A 122 -2.92 0.47 -5.44
CA ILE A 122 -1.85 1.32 -5.98
C ILE A 122 -2.30 1.98 -7.28
N ARG A 123 -2.88 1.21 -8.21
CA ARG A 123 -3.42 1.73 -9.48
C ARG A 123 -4.52 2.76 -9.24
N LEU A 124 -5.45 2.49 -8.32
CA LEU A 124 -6.54 3.43 -8.00
C LEU A 124 -6.01 4.73 -7.39
N ILE A 125 -5.06 4.68 -6.44
CA ILE A 125 -4.47 5.90 -5.87
C ILE A 125 -3.69 6.67 -6.94
N ASN A 126 -2.84 6.00 -7.72
CA ASN A 126 -2.09 6.64 -8.79
C ASN A 126 -3.06 7.27 -9.81
N ALA A 127 -4.17 6.60 -10.12
CA ALA A 127 -5.22 7.12 -10.97
C ALA A 127 -5.85 8.40 -10.43
N ILE A 128 -6.26 8.40 -9.16
CA ILE A 128 -6.82 9.58 -8.50
C ILE A 128 -5.83 10.75 -8.57
N LEU A 129 -4.55 10.51 -8.23
CA LEU A 129 -3.54 11.56 -8.20
C LEU A 129 -3.19 12.08 -9.60
N THR A 130 -3.09 11.20 -10.59
CA THR A 130 -2.87 11.59 -11.99
C THR A 130 -4.02 12.41 -12.52
N GLU A 131 -5.26 12.00 -12.27
CA GLU A 131 -6.45 12.73 -12.72
C GLU A 131 -6.55 14.10 -12.02
N ALA A 132 -6.21 14.18 -10.73
CA ALA A 132 -6.13 15.45 -10.02
C ALA A 132 -5.11 16.41 -10.65
N VAL A 133 -3.95 15.90 -11.07
CA VAL A 133 -2.94 16.71 -11.78
C VAL A 133 -3.42 17.11 -13.17
N LYS A 134 -3.99 16.18 -13.96
CA LYS A 134 -4.53 16.45 -15.31
C LYS A 134 -5.63 17.52 -15.28
N THR A 135 -6.50 17.46 -14.27
CA THR A 135 -7.61 18.42 -14.07
C THR A 135 -7.22 19.71 -13.34
N ASN A 136 -5.93 19.88 -13.00
CA ASN A 136 -5.42 21.01 -12.21
C ASN A 136 -6.18 21.21 -10.89
N ALA A 137 -6.55 20.12 -10.21
CA ALA A 137 -7.19 20.18 -8.90
C ALA A 137 -6.22 20.75 -7.84
N SER A 138 -6.74 21.68 -7.03
CA SER A 138 -6.02 22.29 -5.90
C SER A 138 -6.00 21.41 -4.65
N ASP A 139 -7.06 20.63 -4.42
CA ASP A 139 -7.20 19.69 -3.31
C ASP A 139 -7.82 18.38 -3.80
N VAL A 140 -7.39 17.27 -3.20
CA VAL A 140 -8.02 15.95 -3.32
C VAL A 140 -8.57 15.55 -1.96
N HIS A 141 -9.88 15.37 -1.88
CA HIS A 141 -10.58 14.96 -0.68
C HIS A 141 -10.97 13.48 -0.80
N ILE A 142 -10.58 12.65 0.18
CA ILE A 142 -10.99 11.25 0.29
C ILE A 142 -11.73 11.11 1.61
N GLU A 143 -13.06 11.04 1.53
CA GLU A 143 -13.95 11.21 2.67
C GLU A 143 -14.73 9.92 2.94
N THR A 144 -14.58 9.40 4.15
CA THR A 144 -15.24 8.17 4.57
C THR A 144 -16.45 8.51 5.43
N TYR A 145 -17.63 8.11 4.98
CA TYR A 145 -18.89 8.22 5.73
C TYR A 145 -19.32 6.85 6.26
N GLU A 146 -20.44 6.81 7.00
CA GLU A 146 -20.99 5.57 7.55
C GLU A 146 -21.22 4.50 6.46
N LYS A 147 -21.78 4.89 5.31
CA LYS A 147 -22.23 3.97 4.25
C LYS A 147 -21.49 4.10 2.92
N GLN A 148 -20.65 5.12 2.77
CA GLN A 148 -20.03 5.45 1.48
C GLN A 148 -18.63 6.02 1.65
N LEU A 149 -17.82 5.88 0.61
CA LEU A 149 -16.53 6.52 0.46
C LEU A 149 -16.63 7.44 -0.76
N ILE A 150 -16.28 8.70 -0.61
CA ILE A 150 -16.39 9.72 -1.67
C ILE A 150 -15.01 10.32 -1.94
N VAL A 151 -14.64 10.43 -3.21
CA VAL A 151 -13.47 11.18 -3.65
C VAL A 151 -13.95 12.45 -4.35
N ARG A 152 -13.44 13.61 -3.91
CA ARG A 152 -13.79 14.92 -4.48
C ARG A 152 -12.55 15.72 -4.83
N PHE A 153 -12.58 16.46 -5.93
CA PHE A 153 -11.54 17.40 -6.31
C PHE A 153 -12.02 18.83 -6.13
N ARG A 154 -11.13 19.72 -5.66
CA ARG A 154 -11.35 21.16 -5.72
C ARG A 154 -10.74 21.71 -7.00
N ILE A 155 -11.57 22.01 -7.99
CA ILE A 155 -11.17 22.59 -9.27
C ILE A 155 -11.74 24.00 -9.36
N ASP A 156 -10.87 24.99 -9.56
CA ASP A 156 -11.24 26.42 -9.59
C ASP A 156 -12.06 26.85 -8.36
N GLY A 157 -11.69 26.33 -7.18
CA GLY A 157 -12.35 26.62 -5.90
C GLY A 157 -13.61 25.80 -5.62
N VAL A 158 -14.15 25.08 -6.62
CA VAL A 158 -15.40 24.31 -6.50
C VAL A 158 -15.10 22.83 -6.23
N LEU A 159 -15.74 22.26 -5.22
CA LEU A 159 -15.68 20.82 -4.95
C LEU A 159 -16.58 20.05 -5.93
N ARG A 160 -16.01 19.03 -6.59
CA ARG A 160 -16.71 18.12 -7.49
C ARG A 160 -16.43 16.69 -7.08
N GLU A 161 -17.48 15.88 -7.00
CA GLU A 161 -17.34 14.43 -6.84
C GLU A 161 -16.81 13.82 -8.13
N VAL A 162 -15.79 12.97 -8.01
CA VAL A 162 -15.12 12.35 -9.17
C VAL A 162 -15.29 10.83 -9.19
N VAL A 163 -15.33 10.19 -8.03
CA VAL A 163 -15.63 8.76 -7.90
C VAL A 163 -16.17 8.47 -6.51
N GLN A 164 -17.04 7.47 -6.43
CA GLN A 164 -17.58 6.93 -5.19
C GLN A 164 -17.18 5.46 -5.05
N PRO A 165 -15.94 5.15 -4.60
CA PRO A 165 -15.51 3.77 -4.45
C PRO A 165 -16.31 3.07 -3.35
N LYS A 166 -16.24 1.74 -3.36
CA LYS A 166 -16.90 0.92 -2.34
C LYS A 166 -16.37 1.25 -0.96
N ARG A 167 -17.27 1.35 0.03
CA ARG A 167 -16.94 1.73 1.41
C ARG A 167 -15.87 0.83 2.05
N ALA A 168 -15.80 -0.43 1.64
CA ALA A 168 -14.82 -1.40 2.10
C ALA A 168 -13.36 -1.01 1.76
N LEU A 169 -13.13 -0.17 0.74
CA LEU A 169 -11.80 0.24 0.29
C LEU A 169 -11.16 1.34 1.15
N ALA A 170 -11.95 2.04 1.97
CA ALA A 170 -11.46 3.15 2.80
C ALA A 170 -10.20 2.83 3.64
N PRO A 171 -10.14 1.74 4.43
CA PRO A 171 -8.93 1.41 5.19
C PRO A 171 -7.71 1.14 4.32
N LEU A 172 -7.90 0.56 3.13
CA LEU A 172 -6.82 0.25 2.19
C LEU A 172 -6.23 1.53 1.57
N LEU A 173 -7.11 2.45 1.14
CA LEU A 173 -6.71 3.73 0.56
C LEU A 173 -6.00 4.61 1.59
N VAL A 174 -6.53 4.71 2.81
CA VAL A 174 -5.86 5.44 3.91
C VAL A 174 -4.50 4.83 4.21
N SER A 175 -4.41 3.50 4.29
CA SER A 175 -3.14 2.81 4.51
C SER A 175 -2.13 3.13 3.41
N ARG A 176 -2.54 3.05 2.15
CA ARG A 176 -1.67 3.34 1.01
C ARG A 176 -1.17 4.78 1.01
N ILE A 177 -2.05 5.76 1.26
CA ILE A 177 -1.69 7.18 1.36
C ILE A 177 -0.69 7.40 2.49
N LYS A 178 -0.91 6.77 3.65
CA LYS A 178 0.01 6.87 4.79
C LYS A 178 1.39 6.31 4.47
N VAL A 179 1.46 5.17 3.78
CA VAL A 179 2.73 4.62 3.29
C VAL A 179 3.43 5.64 2.39
N MET A 180 2.73 6.16 1.38
CA MET A 180 3.32 7.10 0.41
C MET A 180 3.83 8.38 1.07
N ALA A 181 3.11 8.88 2.07
CA ALA A 181 3.46 10.10 2.81
C ALA A 181 4.40 9.86 4.02
N LYS A 182 4.90 8.63 4.20
CA LYS A 182 5.75 8.21 5.33
C LYS A 182 5.13 8.47 6.71
N LEU A 183 3.81 8.30 6.80
CA LEU A 183 3.02 8.45 8.02
C LEU A 183 2.95 7.13 8.80
N ASP A 184 2.58 7.23 10.08
CA ASP A 184 2.32 6.05 10.89
C ASP A 184 0.96 5.42 10.54
N ILE A 185 1.03 4.20 10.00
CA ILE A 185 -0.10 3.42 9.54
C ILE A 185 -0.85 2.78 10.72
N ALA A 186 -0.19 2.54 11.84
CA ALA A 186 -0.78 1.96 13.04
C ALA A 186 -1.67 3.00 13.75
N GLU A 187 -1.17 4.23 13.88
CA GLU A 187 -1.88 5.30 14.57
C GLU A 187 -3.07 5.83 13.75
N LYS A 188 -4.24 6.00 14.37
CA LYS A 188 -5.49 6.47 13.72
C LYS A 188 -6.23 7.56 14.52
N ARG A 189 -5.75 7.87 15.73
CA ARG A 189 -6.44 8.70 16.73
C ARG A 189 -5.97 10.13 16.75
N VAL A 190 -4.81 10.42 16.15
CA VAL A 190 -4.26 11.77 16.04
C VAL A 190 -4.14 12.17 14.57
N PRO A 191 -4.29 13.47 14.25
CA PRO A 191 -3.96 13.99 12.94
C PRO A 191 -2.50 13.72 12.57
N GLN A 192 -2.23 13.50 11.28
CA GLN A 192 -0.87 13.32 10.78
C GLN A 192 -0.69 14.06 9.45
N ASP A 193 0.46 14.69 9.28
CA ASP A 193 0.84 15.46 8.09
C ASP A 193 2.11 14.91 7.46
N GLY A 194 2.13 14.86 6.12
CA GLY A 194 3.24 14.33 5.35
C GLY A 194 3.32 14.92 3.95
N ARG A 195 4.25 14.42 3.16
CA ARG A 195 4.44 14.83 1.77
C ARG A 195 4.69 13.64 0.88
N ILE A 196 4.21 13.73 -0.35
CA ILE A 196 4.41 12.75 -1.41
C ILE A 196 5.07 13.47 -2.58
N ALA A 197 6.23 12.97 -3.03
CA ALA A 197 6.84 13.39 -4.27
C ALA A 197 6.36 12.45 -5.39
N LEU A 198 5.69 13.01 -6.40
CA LEU A 198 5.14 12.28 -7.54
C LEU A 198 5.73 12.83 -8.83
N ARG A 199 6.02 11.96 -9.81
CA ARG A 199 6.35 12.39 -11.17
C ARG A 199 5.21 12.01 -12.11
N VAL A 200 4.56 13.01 -12.70
CA VAL A 200 3.44 12.83 -13.65
C VAL A 200 3.80 13.51 -14.96
N ALA A 201 3.80 12.75 -16.06
CA ALA A 201 4.13 13.26 -17.40
C ALA A 201 5.44 14.09 -17.43
N GLY A 202 6.49 13.57 -16.79
CA GLY A 202 7.80 14.24 -16.69
C GLY A 202 7.88 15.44 -15.74
N ARG A 203 6.78 15.84 -15.09
CA ARG A 203 6.76 16.93 -14.10
C ARG A 203 6.77 16.38 -12.68
N GLU A 204 7.65 16.92 -11.83
CA GLU A 204 7.62 16.66 -10.39
C GLU A 204 6.53 17.49 -9.71
N VAL A 205 5.76 16.84 -8.85
CA VAL A 205 4.68 17.41 -8.06
C VAL A 205 4.90 17.02 -6.60
N ASP A 206 5.01 18.03 -5.72
CA ASP A 206 5.05 17.84 -4.26
C ASP A 206 3.63 17.98 -3.71
N ILE A 207 3.07 16.87 -3.23
CA ILE A 207 1.71 16.81 -2.69
C ILE A 207 1.80 16.84 -1.17
N ARG A 208 1.03 17.73 -0.54
CA ARG A 208 0.85 17.73 0.91
C ARG A 208 -0.29 16.81 1.28
N VAL A 209 -0.08 15.99 2.30
CA VAL A 209 -1.07 15.03 2.78
C VAL A 209 -1.36 15.32 4.24
N SER A 210 -2.64 15.40 4.56
CA SER A 210 -3.12 15.48 5.94
C SER A 210 -4.14 14.37 6.16
N THR A 211 -4.05 13.67 7.27
CA THR A 211 -5.04 12.68 7.71
C THR A 211 -5.66 13.14 9.01
N MET A 212 -6.98 13.01 9.13
CA MET A 212 -7.73 13.43 10.31
C MET A 212 -8.61 12.28 10.81
N PRO A 213 -8.65 12.00 12.13
CA PRO A 213 -9.61 11.08 12.71
C PRO A 213 -11.04 11.58 12.48
N SER A 214 -11.95 10.68 12.08
CA SER A 214 -13.37 10.95 11.84
C SER A 214 -14.22 9.76 12.21
#